data_AF-I6DIS7-F1
#
_entry.id   AF-I6DIS7-F1
#
_cell.length_a   1.000
_cell.length_b   1.000
_cell.length_c   1.000
_cell.angle_alpha   90.00
_cell.angle_beta   90.00
_cell.angle_gamma   90.00
#
_symmetry.space_group_name_H-M   'P 1'
#
loop_
_entity.id
_entity.type
_entity.pdbx_description
1 polymer ?
#
loop_
_entity_poly.entity_id
_entity_poly.type
_entity_poly.pdbx_seq_one_letter_code
_entity_poly.pdbx_strand_id
1 'polypeptide(L)'
;MLERVFKLREHGTTARTEVIAGFTTFLTMVYIVFVNPQILGVAGMDTSAVFVTTCLIAAFGSIMMGLFANLPVALAPAMGLNAFFAFVVVQAMGLPWQIGMGAIFWGAVGLLLLTIFRVRYWMIANIPV
;
A
#
# COMPACT_ATOMS: atom_id res chain seq x y z
N MET A 1 17.38 22.24 -4.83
CA MET A 1 17.21 21.05 -3.97
C MET A 1 16.45 19.93 -4.69
N LEU A 2 15.24 20.18 -5.19
CA LEU A 2 14.45 19.20 -5.97
C LEU A 2 15.24 18.53 -7.11
N GLU A 3 16.05 19.29 -7.84
CA GLU A 3 16.83 18.78 -8.96
C GLU A 3 18.04 17.91 -8.56
N ARG A 4 18.60 18.11 -7.35
CA ARG A 4 19.68 17.25 -6.81
C ARG A 4 19.15 15.94 -6.23
N VAL A 5 17.92 15.94 -5.72
CA VAL A 5 17.31 14.77 -5.07
C VAL A 5 16.54 13.93 -6.09
N PHE A 6 15.66 14.55 -6.88
CA PHE A 6 14.76 13.86 -7.81
C PHE A 6 15.23 13.84 -9.27
N LYS A 7 16.35 14.52 -9.57
CA LYS A 7 17.00 14.50 -10.88
C LYS A 7 16.03 14.79 -12.05
N LEU A 8 15.14 15.76 -11.86
CA LEU A 8 14.02 16.07 -12.76
C LEU A 8 14.46 16.25 -14.24
N ARG A 9 15.61 16.90 -14.48
CA ARG A 9 16.18 17.04 -15.85
C ARG A 9 16.69 15.74 -16.45
N GLU A 10 17.22 14.81 -15.64
CA GLU A 10 17.61 13.47 -16.13
C GLU A 10 16.37 12.63 -16.48
N HIS A 11 15.25 12.84 -15.77
CA HIS A 11 13.97 12.22 -16.06
C HIS A 11 13.14 12.96 -17.13
N GLY A 12 13.62 14.10 -17.64
CA GLY A 12 12.94 14.90 -18.66
C GLY A 12 11.63 15.55 -18.20
N THR A 13 11.45 15.77 -16.89
CA THR A 13 10.22 16.32 -16.31
C THR A 13 10.43 17.71 -15.68
N THR A 14 9.32 18.39 -15.38
CA THR A 14 9.34 19.69 -14.67
C THR A 14 8.54 19.61 -13.39
N ALA A 15 8.85 20.46 -12.41
CA ALA A 15 8.09 20.52 -11.15
C ALA A 15 6.57 20.73 -11.37
N ARG A 16 6.19 21.49 -12.40
CA ARG A 16 4.78 21.68 -12.79
C ARG A 16 4.15 20.36 -13.26
N THR A 17 4.86 19.62 -14.12
CA THR A 17 4.41 18.31 -14.62
C THR A 17 4.23 17.31 -13.48
N GLU A 18 5.19 17.24 -12.56
CA GLU A 18 5.14 16.34 -11.39
C GLU A 18 3.97 16.66 -10.46
N VAL A 19 3.71 17.94 -10.19
CA VAL A 19 2.57 18.36 -9.36
C VAL A 19 1.24 17.98 -10.00
N ILE A 20 1.10 18.21 -11.32
CA ILE A 20 -0.11 17.83 -12.06
C ILE A 20 -0.26 16.30 -12.06
N ALA A 21 0.82 15.56 -12.33
CA ALA A 21 0.81 14.10 -12.33
C ALA A 21 0.41 13.54 -10.95
N GLY A 22 0.99 14.06 -9.87
CA GLY A 22 0.63 13.68 -8.51
C GLY A 22 -0.83 13.96 -8.18
N PHE A 23 -1.36 15.11 -8.62
CA PHE A 23 -2.78 15.43 -8.46
C PHE A 23 -3.69 14.49 -9.27
N THR A 24 -3.33 14.17 -10.51
CA THR A 24 -4.06 13.20 -11.33
C THR A 24 -4.06 11.83 -10.66
N THR A 25 -2.91 11.35 -10.17
CA THR A 25 -2.82 10.08 -9.43
C THR A 25 -3.64 10.11 -8.14
N PHE A 26 -3.67 11.24 -7.43
CA PHE A 26 -4.51 11.39 -6.24
C PHE A 26 -6.00 11.23 -6.59
N LEU A 27 -6.47 11.90 -7.65
CA LEU A 27 -7.86 11.81 -8.07
C LEU A 27 -8.26 10.40 -8.50
N THR A 28 -7.36 9.65 -9.15
CA THR A 28 -7.66 8.27 -9.57
C THR A 28 -7.73 7.29 -8.39
N MET A 29 -7.01 7.55 -7.29
CA MET A 29 -7.03 6.70 -6.11
C MET A 29 -8.04 7.12 -5.04
N VAL A 30 -8.60 8.34 -5.11
CA VAL A 30 -9.42 8.91 -4.03
C VAL A 30 -10.67 8.08 -3.72
N TYR A 31 -11.17 7.27 -4.67
CA TYR A 31 -12.30 6.38 -4.42
C TYR A 31 -12.03 5.41 -3.26
N ILE A 32 -10.77 5.02 -3.03
CA ILE A 32 -10.34 4.12 -1.94
C ILE A 32 -10.73 4.69 -0.58
N VAL A 33 -10.68 6.02 -0.44
CA VAL A 33 -11.02 6.74 0.79
C VAL A 33 -12.49 6.49 1.19
N PHE A 34 -13.37 6.24 0.23
CA PHE A 34 -14.78 5.92 0.48
C PHE A 34 -15.05 4.42 0.52
N VAL A 35 -14.46 3.66 -0.41
CA VAL A 35 -14.76 2.23 -0.56
C VAL A 35 -14.09 1.38 0.53
N ASN A 36 -12.87 1.72 0.96
CA ASN A 36 -12.17 0.89 1.94
C ASN A 36 -12.87 0.86 3.33
N PRO A 37 -13.32 2.01 3.89
CA PRO A 37 -14.13 2.01 5.11
C PRO A 37 -15.44 1.26 4.96
N GLN A 38 -16.10 1.33 3.80
CA GLN A 38 -17.34 0.61 3.56
C GLN A 38 -17.13 -0.91 3.60
N ILE A 39 -16.07 -1.42 2.96
CA ILE A 39 -15.75 -2.86 2.95
C ILE A 39 -15.37 -3.33 4.36
N LEU A 40 -14.43 -2.64 5.02
CA LEU A 40 -13.96 -3.06 6.35
C LEU A 40 -15.00 -2.80 7.45
N GLY A 41 -15.94 -1.88 7.24
CA GLY A 41 -17.10 -1.69 8.10
C GLY A 41 -18.00 -2.93 8.16
N VAL A 42 -18.15 -3.66 7.04
CA VAL A 42 -18.88 -4.95 7.03
C VAL A 42 -18.20 -6.00 7.91
N ALA A 43 -16.87 -5.92 8.06
CA ALA A 43 -16.11 -6.78 8.98
C ALA A 43 -16.26 -6.38 10.46
N GLY A 44 -17.01 -5.33 10.78
CA GLY A 44 -17.20 -4.83 12.14
C GLY A 44 -16.13 -3.85 12.63
N MET A 45 -15.34 -3.28 11.72
CA MET A 45 -14.36 -2.24 12.05
C MET A 45 -15.02 -0.84 12.07
N ASP A 46 -14.49 0.06 12.90
CA ASP A 46 -14.93 1.46 12.90
C ASP A 46 -14.54 2.16 11.58
N THR A 47 -15.55 2.61 10.84
CA THR A 47 -15.35 3.19 9.51
C THR A 47 -14.59 4.51 9.55
N SER A 48 -14.78 5.31 10.60
CA SER A 48 -14.10 6.59 10.78
C SER A 48 -12.61 6.38 11.10
N ALA A 49 -12.30 5.40 11.97
CA ALA A 49 -10.93 5.03 12.28
C ALA A 49 -10.21 4.44 11.07
N VAL A 50 -10.88 3.56 10.31
CA VAL A 50 -10.33 2.98 9.07
C VAL A 50 -10.07 4.05 8.02
N PHE A 51 -10.98 5.01 7.85
CA PHE A 51 -10.80 6.14 6.95
C PHE A 51 -9.53 6.92 7.28
N VAL A 52 -9.40 7.39 8.52
CA VAL A 52 -8.27 8.20 8.96
C VAL A 52 -6.97 7.41 8.82
N THR A 53 -6.97 6.15 9.26
CA THR A 53 -5.80 5.27 9.21
C THR A 53 -5.36 5.03 7.76
N THR A 54 -6.30 4.78 6.84
CA THR A 54 -6.00 4.58 5.42
C THR A 54 -5.35 5.81 4.81
N CYS A 55 -5.93 7.00 5.05
CA CYS A 55 -5.40 8.26 4.54
C CYS A 55 -3.99 8.54 5.08
N LEU A 56 -3.75 8.32 6.37
CA LEU A 56 -2.44 8.53 6.99
C LEU A 56 -1.38 7.57 6.46
N ILE A 57 -1.69 6.27 6.37
CA ILE A 57 -0.75 5.26 5.86
C ILE A 57 -0.44 5.48 4.38
N ALA A 58 -1.45 5.78 3.56
CA ALA A 58 -1.28 6.05 2.14
C ALA A 58 -0.43 7.32 1.90
N ALA A 59 -0.70 8.40 2.65
CA ALA A 59 0.07 9.63 2.58
C ALA A 59 1.52 9.39 3.00
N PHE A 60 1.74 8.77 4.16
CA PHE A 60 3.08 8.50 4.68
C PHE A 60 3.87 7.55 3.77
N GLY A 61 3.25 6.47 3.31
CA GLY A 61 3.86 5.52 2.38
C GLY A 61 4.25 6.18 1.06
N SER A 62 3.35 6.96 0.47
CA SER A 62 3.62 7.67 -0.79
C SER A 62 4.73 8.71 -0.64
N ILE A 63 4.78 9.43 0.50
CA ILE A 63 5.86 10.36 0.82
C ILE A 63 7.19 9.63 0.98
N MET A 64 7.22 8.49 1.69
CA MET A 64 8.44 7.71 1.85
C MET A 64 8.96 7.14 0.51
N MET A 65 8.07 6.72 -0.38
CA MET A 65 8.46 6.27 -1.73
C MET A 65 9.11 7.40 -2.53
N GLY A 66 8.57 8.63 -2.43
CA GLY A 66 9.18 9.81 -3.03
C GLY A 66 10.55 10.13 -2.42
N LEU A 67 10.63 10.27 -1.09
CA LEU A 67 11.84 10.76 -0.43
C LEU A 67 12.98 9.73 -0.36
N PHE A 68 12.69 8.46 -0.06
CA PHE A 68 13.70 7.43 0.15
C PHE A 68 13.96 6.58 -1.08
N ALA A 69 12.90 6.18 -1.78
CA ALA A 69 13.05 5.33 -2.97
C ALA A 69 13.26 6.16 -4.26
N ASN A 70 12.94 7.45 -4.24
CA ASN A 70 13.00 8.33 -5.41
C ASN A 70 12.19 7.77 -6.60
N LEU A 71 11.04 7.16 -6.30
CA LEU A 71 10.16 6.52 -7.27
C LEU A 71 8.80 7.24 -7.30
N PRO A 72 8.24 7.54 -8.50
CA PRO A 72 6.94 8.18 -8.65
C PRO A 72 5.79 7.16 -8.48
N VAL A 73 5.72 6.51 -7.32
CA VAL A 73 4.75 5.46 -7.01
C VAL A 73 3.91 5.86 -5.81
N ALA A 74 2.60 6.00 -6.03
CA ALA A 74 1.63 6.17 -4.94
C ALA A 74 1.32 4.83 -4.28
N LEU A 75 1.31 4.80 -2.96
CA LEU A 75 0.95 3.62 -2.18
C LEU A 75 -0.46 3.77 -1.64
N ALA A 76 -1.29 2.77 -1.94
CA ALA A 76 -2.66 2.66 -1.48
C ALA A 76 -3.00 1.19 -1.17
N PRO A 77 -4.00 0.91 -0.32
CA PRO A 77 -4.38 -0.45 0.01
C PRO A 77 -4.89 -1.23 -1.19
N ALA A 78 -4.55 -2.52 -1.23
CA ALA A 78 -5.01 -3.43 -2.27
C ALA A 78 -6.47 -3.86 -2.03
N MET A 79 -7.40 -3.26 -2.78
CA MET A 79 -8.84 -3.42 -2.56
C MET A 79 -9.34 -4.87 -2.67
N GLY A 80 -8.75 -5.69 -3.53
CA GLY A 80 -9.13 -7.11 -3.68
C GLY A 80 -8.85 -7.94 -2.42
N LEU A 81 -7.73 -7.68 -1.75
CA LEU A 81 -7.36 -8.35 -0.50
C LEU A 81 -8.27 -7.93 0.65
N ASN A 82 -8.67 -6.65 0.70
CA ASN A 82 -9.59 -6.15 1.71
C ASN A 82 -11.01 -6.74 1.54
N ALA A 83 -11.46 -6.91 0.30
CA ALA A 83 -12.71 -7.60 0.00
C ALA A 83 -12.67 -9.08 0.43
N PHE A 84 -11.58 -9.79 0.10
CA PHE A 84 -11.38 -11.17 0.55
C PHE A 84 -11.39 -11.26 2.09
N PHE A 85 -10.68 -10.35 2.76
CA PHE A 85 -10.64 -10.28 4.22
C PHE A 85 -12.04 -10.10 4.82
N ALA A 86 -12.79 -9.10 4.37
CA ALA A 86 -14.11 -8.79 4.94
C ALA A 86 -15.14 -9.88 4.64
N PHE A 87 -15.27 -10.31 3.38
CA PHE A 87 -16.34 -11.22 2.96
C PHE A 87 -16.02 -12.69 3.21
N VAL A 88 -14.75 -13.10 3.09
CA VAL A 88 -14.37 -14.52 3.27
C VAL A 88 -13.91 -14.78 4.70
N VAL A 89 -12.87 -14.08 5.15
CA VAL A 89 -12.26 -14.39 6.46
C VAL A 89 -13.17 -14.01 7.62
N VAL A 90 -13.78 -12.84 7.57
CA VAL A 90 -14.64 -12.38 8.68
C VAL A 90 -16.06 -12.88 8.52
N GLN A 91 -16.70 -12.67 7.36
CA GLN A 91 -18.11 -13.00 7.19
C GLN A 91 -18.36 -14.49 6.93
N ALA A 92 -17.66 -15.13 5.98
CA ALA A 92 -17.90 -16.54 5.65
C ALA A 92 -17.31 -17.51 6.69
N MET A 93 -16.12 -17.23 7.22
CA MET A 93 -15.48 -18.09 8.25
C MET A 93 -15.88 -17.71 9.68
N GLY A 94 -16.57 -16.59 9.89
CA GLY A 94 -17.04 -16.14 11.21
C GLY A 94 -15.92 -15.73 12.17
N LEU A 95 -14.71 -15.45 11.67
CA LEU A 95 -13.58 -15.06 12.51
C LEU A 95 -13.65 -13.58 12.88
N PRO A 96 -13.33 -13.20 14.12
CA PRO A 96 -13.24 -11.79 14.49
C PRO A 96 -12.12 -11.11 13.72
N TRP A 97 -12.37 -9.87 13.26
CA TRP A 97 -11.45 -9.12 12.41
C TRP A 97 -10.06 -8.92 13.05
N GLN A 98 -9.98 -8.90 14.38
CA GLN A 98 -8.73 -8.79 15.13
C GLN A 98 -7.81 -9.99 14.89
N ILE A 99 -8.37 -11.22 14.82
CA ILE A 99 -7.58 -12.43 14.54
C ILE A 99 -7.08 -12.39 13.09
N GLY A 100 -7.94 -11.99 12.15
CA GLY A 100 -7.54 -11.85 10.75
C GLY A 100 -6.45 -10.80 10.55
N MET A 101 -6.55 -9.64 11.22
CA MET A 101 -5.50 -8.61 11.19
C MET A 101 -4.20 -9.11 11.81
N GLY A 102 -4.27 -9.93 12.85
CA GLY A 102 -3.11 -10.61 13.44
C GLY A 102 -2.43 -11.55 12.44
N ALA A 103 -3.19 -12.32 11.67
CA ALA A 103 -2.64 -13.18 10.62
C ALA A 103 -1.95 -12.36 9.51
N ILE A 104 -2.56 -11.23 9.09
CA ILE A 104 -1.96 -10.31 8.12
C ILE A 104 -0.65 -9.73 8.67
N PHE A 105 -0.63 -9.32 9.94
CA PHE A 105 0.57 -8.80 10.59
C PHE A 105 1.72 -9.82 10.59
N TRP A 106 1.45 -11.07 11.00
CA TRP A 106 2.46 -12.12 10.98
C TRP A 106 2.92 -12.48 9.57
N GLY A 107 2.01 -12.47 8.59
CA GLY A 107 2.35 -12.62 7.17
C GLY A 107 3.29 -11.51 6.69
N ALA A 108 3.03 -10.25 7.07
CA ALA A 108 3.89 -9.11 6.75
C ALA A 108 5.27 -9.21 7.41
N VAL A 109 5.34 -9.64 8.68
CA VAL A 109 6.61 -9.93 9.36
C VAL A 109 7.37 -11.06 8.64
N GLY A 110 6.68 -12.13 8.24
CA GLY A 110 7.28 -13.20 7.44
C GLY A 110 7.85 -12.70 6.12
N LEU A 111 7.10 -11.87 5.37
CA LEU A 111 7.55 -11.27 4.12
C LEU A 111 8.75 -10.33 4.32
N LEU A 112 8.75 -9.56 5.41
CA LEU A 112 9.87 -8.68 5.79
C LEU A 112 11.13 -9.52 6.04
N LEU A 113 11.02 -10.60 6.82
CA LEU A 113 12.14 -11.52 7.08
C LEU A 113 12.67 -12.13 5.77
N LEU A 114 11.79 -12.66 4.91
CA LEU A 114 12.19 -13.21 3.61
C LEU A 114 12.93 -12.19 2.73
N THR A 115 12.52 -10.93 2.79
CA THR A 115 13.16 -9.82 2.07
C THR A 115 14.55 -9.52 2.64
N ILE A 116 14.70 -9.49 3.97
CA ILE A 116 15.99 -9.27 4.65
C ILE A 116 16.96 -10.42 4.36
N PHE A 117 16.50 -11.66 4.47
CA PHE A 117 17.32 -12.86 4.21
C PHE A 117 17.58 -13.09 2.72
N ARG A 118 17.09 -12.22 1.82
CA ARG A 118 17.25 -12.30 0.35
C ARG A 118 16.91 -13.68 -0.21
N VAL A 119 15.95 -14.39 0.38
CA VAL A 119 15.54 -15.74 -0.05
C VAL A 119 15.10 -15.73 -1.51
N ARG A 120 14.54 -14.61 -1.99
CA ARG A 120 14.23 -14.40 -3.42
C ARG A 120 15.43 -14.63 -4.36
N TYR A 121 16.64 -14.25 -3.96
CA TYR A 121 17.84 -14.43 -4.77
C TYR A 121 18.30 -15.89 -4.75
N TRP A 122 18.16 -16.53 -3.58
CA TRP A 122 18.44 -17.96 -3.42
C TRP A 122 17.48 -18.83 -4.23
N MET A 123 16.19 -18.50 -4.26
CA MET A 123 15.20 -19.23 -5.08
C MET A 123 15.52 -19.11 -6.58
N ILE A 124 15.79 -17.89 -7.08
CA ILE A 124 16.11 -17.68 -8.51
C ILE A 124 17.42 -18.40 -8.90
N ALA A 125 18.42 -18.41 -8.02
CA ALA A 125 19.68 -19.12 -8.26
C ALA A 125 19.52 -20.65 -8.31
N ASN A 126 18.45 -21.20 -7.74
CA ASN A 126 18.15 -22.64 -7.73
C ASN A 126 17.00 -23.02 -8.68
N ILE A 127 16.44 -22.07 -9.44
CA ILE A 127 15.58 -22.40 -10.58
C ILE A 127 16.52 -22.72 -11.75
N PRO A 128 16.60 -23.99 -12.19
CA PRO A 128 17.33 -24.30 -13.40
C PRO A 128 16.58 -23.65 -14.56
N VAL A 129 17.30 -22.84 -15.34
CA VAL A 129 16.82 -22.32 -16.62
C VAL A 129 16.52 -23.44 -17.60
#